data_AF-A0A848ENS0-F1
#
_entry.id   AF-A0A848ENS0-F1
#
_cell.length_a   1.000
_cell.length_b   1.000
_cell.length_c   1.000
_cell.angle_alpha   90.00
_cell.angle_beta   90.00
_cell.angle_gamma   90.00
#
_symmetry.space_group_name_H-M   'P 1'
#
loop_
_entity.id
_entity.type
_entity.pdbx_description
1 polymer ?
#
loop_
_entity_poly.entity_id
_entity_poly.type
_entity_poly.pdbx_seq_one_letter_code
_entity_poly.pdbx_strand_id
1 'polypeptide(L)'
;MANGIEEEQVQEGSDHREISVAEFFEKNKHLLGFENPQKSIITVVKEAVDNSLDACEEEDILPEIQVLIDDIGDQKSRVEIRDNAIGLSRENIPKVFGKLLYGSKFHKLQQSRGQQGIGISASAMYAQLTTGEPVTVYSKQEGEPCHKFVVRINTEKNEPEILEDEVIEPESDEFPGDKDYYFDHGTTIEMDVEAKYTRGHHSVRNYLKHTAIMNPYARVVLREPDGNKIEYPRVSKELPERPKEIKPHPHGVQLGVMLRMIDNSDARTVSSFLQNEFTRVGRTSAEKICEEAGIDDGRRPNTLDKDESEQILDAAQEVNLQSPPTDCLSPLGEDLMLKGLEKELNPEYSTAVTRKPTVYQGNPFQVEVGLAWGGDIKDEGSFNELRYANKVPLLYKKSACVTTKAIENVSWNRYNISQTGSRPQGPLYISIHIASVWVPFTSEGKEAVANYDPIRKEMKLALQEAGRKLGKYLKRKERKEVQEKKRRQLTSYAQEMGPAIAELAGEGNPDKIEDQIQQMVQEDYNPEQL
;
A
#
# COMPACT_ATOMS: atom_id res chain seq x y z
N MET A 1 -34.74 -75.79 -9.53
CA MET A 1 -34.97 -74.38 -9.15
C MET A 1 -33.71 -73.90 -8.45
N ALA A 2 -32.83 -73.24 -9.19
CA ALA A 2 -31.67 -72.56 -8.65
C ALA A 2 -32.12 -71.12 -8.40
N ASN A 3 -32.31 -70.76 -7.14
CA ASN A 3 -32.66 -69.38 -6.77
C ASN A 3 -31.36 -68.58 -6.74
N GLY A 4 -31.30 -67.59 -7.63
CA GLY A 4 -30.21 -66.64 -7.76
C GLY A 4 -30.04 -65.83 -6.48
N ILE A 5 -28.77 -65.61 -6.14
CA ILE A 5 -28.35 -64.60 -5.19
C ILE A 5 -28.50 -63.27 -5.94
N GLU A 6 -29.45 -62.43 -5.52
CA GLU A 6 -29.53 -61.05 -5.96
C GLU A 6 -28.28 -60.33 -5.43
N GLU A 7 -27.35 -60.00 -6.33
CA GLU A 7 -26.31 -59.02 -6.08
C GLU A 7 -26.98 -57.65 -5.93
N GLU A 8 -27.13 -57.17 -4.69
CA GLU A 8 -27.32 -55.74 -4.44
C GLU A 8 -26.07 -55.01 -4.95
N GLN A 9 -26.18 -54.43 -6.14
CA GLN A 9 -25.26 -53.41 -6.61
C GLN A 9 -25.40 -52.21 -5.67
N VAL A 10 -24.48 -52.09 -4.72
CA VAL A 10 -24.20 -50.84 -4.03
C VAL A 10 -23.71 -49.86 -5.09
N GLN A 11 -24.61 -48.98 -5.54
CA GLN A 11 -24.22 -47.77 -6.28
C GLN A 11 -23.34 -46.93 -5.32
N GLU A 12 -22.03 -46.93 -5.56
CA GLU A 12 -21.16 -45.86 -5.06
C GLU A 12 -21.69 -44.54 -5.61
N GLY A 13 -22.27 -43.73 -4.71
CA GLY A 13 -22.76 -42.40 -5.05
C GLY A 13 -21.60 -41.51 -5.49
N SER A 14 -21.49 -41.29 -6.80
CA SER A 14 -20.59 -40.32 -7.39
C SER A 14 -21.12 -38.89 -7.17
N ASP A 15 -21.16 -38.44 -5.92
CA ASP A 15 -21.58 -37.07 -5.56
C ASP A 15 -20.40 -36.08 -5.49
N HIS A 16 -19.30 -36.41 -6.16
CA HIS A 16 -18.17 -35.51 -6.33
C HIS A 16 -18.43 -34.58 -7.53
N ARG A 17 -18.59 -33.27 -7.27
CA ARG A 17 -18.70 -32.22 -8.30
C ARG A 17 -17.54 -31.26 -8.20
N GLU A 18 -16.90 -30.99 -9.34
CA GLU A 18 -15.92 -29.92 -9.48
C GLU A 18 -16.63 -28.56 -9.45
N ILE A 19 -16.07 -27.60 -8.72
CA ILE A 19 -16.60 -26.23 -8.63
C ILE A 19 -15.61 -25.27 -9.26
N SER A 20 -16.12 -24.26 -9.94
CA SER A 20 -15.27 -23.22 -10.53
C SER A 20 -14.68 -22.33 -9.43
N VAL A 21 -13.62 -21.58 -9.76
CA VAL A 21 -13.04 -20.57 -8.87
C VAL A 21 -14.06 -19.50 -8.50
N ALA A 22 -14.90 -19.09 -9.47
CA ALA A 22 -15.97 -18.14 -9.21
C ALA A 22 -17.01 -18.72 -8.25
N GLU A 23 -17.46 -19.95 -8.46
CA GLU A 23 -18.41 -20.62 -7.55
C GLU A 23 -17.82 -20.80 -6.13
N PHE A 24 -16.52 -21.06 -6.02
CA PHE A 24 -15.84 -21.11 -4.72
C PHE A 24 -15.92 -19.77 -3.98
N PHE A 25 -15.63 -18.65 -4.67
CA PHE A 25 -15.69 -17.33 -4.07
C PHE A 25 -17.11 -16.83 -3.83
N GLU A 26 -18.08 -17.31 -4.61
CA GLU A 26 -19.51 -17.05 -4.39
C GLU A 26 -19.92 -17.52 -3.00
N LYS A 27 -19.51 -18.75 -2.66
CA LYS A 27 -19.77 -19.36 -1.35
C LYS A 27 -18.89 -18.76 -0.25
N ASN A 28 -17.74 -18.17 -0.60
CA ASN A 28 -16.72 -17.71 0.34
C ASN A 28 -16.34 -16.22 0.18
N LYS A 29 -17.33 -15.33 0.03
CA LYS A 29 -17.12 -13.88 -0.17
C LYS A 29 -16.21 -13.20 0.87
N HIS A 30 -16.17 -13.73 2.09
CA HIS A 30 -15.31 -13.23 3.16
C HIS A 30 -13.81 -13.38 2.86
N LEU A 31 -13.40 -14.37 2.06
CA LEU A 31 -12.01 -14.56 1.63
C LEU A 31 -11.54 -13.45 0.69
N LEU A 32 -12.46 -12.82 -0.03
CA LEU A 32 -12.21 -11.67 -0.90
C LEU A 32 -12.26 -10.33 -0.15
N GLY A 33 -12.46 -10.34 1.16
CA GLY A 33 -12.56 -9.13 1.97
C GLY A 33 -13.98 -8.54 2.04
N PHE A 34 -14.99 -9.19 1.48
CA PHE A 34 -16.39 -8.79 1.56
C PHE A 34 -17.08 -9.41 2.79
N GLU A 35 -16.71 -8.95 3.97
CA GLU A 35 -17.24 -9.46 5.26
C GLU A 35 -18.55 -8.77 5.67
N ASN A 36 -18.66 -7.45 5.47
CA ASN A 36 -19.81 -6.65 5.86
C ASN A 36 -19.97 -5.44 4.94
N PRO A 37 -21.19 -4.86 4.81
CA PRO A 37 -21.47 -3.77 3.86
C PRO A 37 -20.57 -2.54 4.01
N GLN A 38 -20.12 -2.21 5.22
CA GLN A 38 -19.23 -1.06 5.45
C GLN A 38 -17.80 -1.33 4.95
N LYS A 39 -17.31 -2.57 5.08
CA LYS A 39 -16.00 -2.97 4.59
C LYS A 39 -16.03 -3.22 3.08
N SER A 40 -17.13 -3.77 2.56
CA SER A 40 -17.31 -4.07 1.14
C SER A 40 -17.11 -2.85 0.26
N ILE A 41 -17.71 -1.70 0.59
CA ILE A 41 -17.53 -0.47 -0.19
C ILE A 41 -16.07 0.03 -0.22
N ILE A 42 -15.36 -0.12 0.90
CA ILE A 42 -13.93 0.24 0.96
C ILE A 42 -13.12 -0.72 0.09
N THR A 43 -13.43 -2.01 0.09
CA THR A 43 -12.78 -3.00 -0.77
C THR A 43 -12.99 -2.67 -2.25
N VAL A 44 -14.23 -2.36 -2.67
CA VAL A 44 -14.53 -1.99 -4.07
C VAL A 44 -13.72 -0.75 -4.48
N VAL A 45 -13.80 0.33 -3.69
CA VAL A 45 -13.07 1.57 -3.99
C VAL A 45 -11.56 1.33 -3.97
N LYS A 46 -11.05 0.55 -3.01
CA LYS A 46 -9.63 0.20 -2.93
C LYS A 46 -9.16 -0.50 -4.20
N GLU A 47 -9.82 -1.58 -4.60
CA GLU A 47 -9.37 -2.36 -5.75
C GLU A 47 -9.50 -1.58 -7.07
N ALA A 48 -10.52 -0.72 -7.21
CA ALA A 48 -10.64 0.15 -8.38
C ALA A 48 -9.55 1.23 -8.41
N VAL A 49 -9.38 1.99 -7.32
CA VAL A 49 -8.39 3.08 -7.23
C VAL A 49 -6.96 2.56 -7.37
N ASP A 50 -6.64 1.41 -6.76
CA ASP A 50 -5.31 0.82 -6.85
C ASP A 50 -4.98 0.38 -8.29
N ASN A 51 -5.96 -0.15 -9.03
CA ASN A 51 -5.78 -0.51 -10.43
C ASN A 51 -5.62 0.74 -11.32
N SER A 52 -6.41 1.79 -11.10
CA SER A 52 -6.27 3.06 -11.83
C SER A 52 -4.91 3.71 -11.58
N LEU A 53 -4.43 3.71 -10.33
CA LEU A 53 -3.08 4.21 -9.98
C LEU A 53 -1.98 3.40 -10.64
N ASP A 54 -2.05 2.07 -10.61
CA ASP A 54 -1.09 1.19 -11.28
C ASP A 54 -1.09 1.45 -12.80
N ALA A 55 -2.26 1.55 -13.44
CA ALA A 55 -2.38 1.78 -14.87
C ALA A 55 -1.82 3.14 -15.33
N CYS A 56 -1.96 4.17 -14.50
CA CYS A 56 -1.35 5.48 -14.76
C CYS A 56 0.18 5.43 -14.59
N GLU A 57 0.68 4.80 -13.51
CA GLU A 57 2.12 4.68 -13.24
C GLU A 57 2.86 3.81 -14.27
N GLU A 58 2.20 2.77 -14.79
CA GLU A 58 2.74 1.91 -15.83
C GLU A 58 2.97 2.65 -17.16
N GLU A 59 2.36 3.82 -17.36
CA GLU A 59 2.45 4.61 -18.60
C GLU A 59 2.96 6.05 -18.35
N ASP A 60 3.54 6.32 -17.18
CA ASP A 60 4.04 7.63 -16.73
C ASP A 60 2.98 8.76 -16.82
N ILE A 61 1.71 8.40 -16.69
CA ILE A 61 0.60 9.35 -16.64
C ILE A 61 0.43 9.81 -15.19
N LEU A 62 0.33 11.13 -14.98
CA LEU A 62 0.02 11.65 -13.65
C LEU A 62 -1.44 11.31 -13.29
N PRO A 63 -1.70 10.50 -12.25
CA PRO A 63 -3.03 9.96 -12.00
C PRO A 63 -4.03 11.04 -11.57
N GLU A 64 -5.20 11.02 -12.21
CA GLU A 64 -6.37 11.78 -11.85
C GLU A 64 -7.55 10.83 -11.71
N ILE A 65 -8.07 10.71 -10.48
CA ILE A 65 -9.07 9.70 -10.14
C ILE A 65 -10.25 10.38 -9.45
N GLN A 66 -11.45 10.07 -9.92
CA GLN A 66 -12.70 10.45 -9.28
C GLN A 66 -13.40 9.23 -8.72
N VAL A 67 -13.92 9.37 -7.52
CA VAL A 67 -14.74 8.37 -6.84
C VAL A 67 -16.06 9.03 -6.50
N LEU A 68 -17.13 8.58 -7.14
CA LEU A 68 -18.49 9.04 -6.88
C LEU A 68 -19.25 7.91 -6.18
N ILE A 69 -19.93 8.26 -5.10
CA ILE A 69 -20.74 7.30 -4.34
C ILE A 69 -22.11 7.92 -4.16
N ASP A 70 -23.13 7.26 -4.68
CA ASP A 70 -24.53 7.63 -4.51
C ASP A 70 -25.25 6.55 -3.69
N ASP A 71 -26.12 6.97 -2.77
CA ASP A 71 -27.01 6.07 -2.02
C ASP A 71 -28.25 5.81 -2.88
N ILE A 72 -28.47 4.53 -3.24
CA ILE A 72 -29.59 4.10 -4.09
C ILE A 72 -30.69 3.41 -3.29
N GLY A 73 -30.65 3.48 -1.95
CA GLY A 73 -31.64 2.88 -1.06
C GLY A 73 -31.37 1.41 -0.71
N ASP A 74 -32.12 0.86 0.23
CA ASP A 74 -32.07 -0.56 0.64
C ASP A 74 -30.67 -1.10 1.01
N GLN A 75 -29.83 -0.27 1.65
CA GLN A 75 -28.43 -0.58 1.96
C GLN A 75 -27.59 -0.91 0.72
N LYS A 76 -27.93 -0.31 -0.42
CA LYS A 76 -27.17 -0.39 -1.65
C LYS A 76 -26.56 0.98 -1.95
N SER A 77 -25.38 0.97 -2.56
CA SER A 77 -24.72 2.18 -3.05
C SER A 77 -24.27 1.95 -4.47
N ARG A 78 -24.42 2.97 -5.30
CA ARG A 78 -23.78 3.05 -6.61
C ARG A 78 -22.38 3.62 -6.40
N VAL A 79 -21.38 2.87 -6.83
CA VAL A 79 -19.98 3.28 -6.78
C VAL A 79 -19.51 3.45 -8.21
N GLU A 80 -19.03 4.65 -8.51
CA GLU A 80 -18.46 5.00 -9.81
C GLU A 80 -17.02 5.47 -9.62
N ILE A 81 -16.10 4.90 -10.38
CA ILE A 81 -14.68 5.28 -10.38
C ILE A 81 -14.31 5.69 -11.79
N ARG A 82 -13.75 6.89 -11.95
CA ARG A 82 -13.24 7.41 -13.21
C ARG A 82 -11.75 7.66 -13.10
N ASP A 83 -10.99 7.25 -14.11
CA ASP A 83 -9.56 7.54 -14.20
C ASP A 83 -9.17 8.10 -15.57
N ASN A 84 -7.99 8.71 -15.61
CA ASN A 84 -7.33 9.19 -16.82
C ASN A 84 -6.20 8.24 -17.29
N ALA A 85 -6.28 6.94 -16.99
CA ALA A 85 -5.29 5.99 -17.49
C ALA A 85 -5.41 5.82 -19.02
N ILE A 86 -4.57 4.98 -19.63
CA ILE A 86 -4.61 4.74 -21.10
C ILE A 86 -5.92 4.15 -21.64
N GLY A 87 -6.80 3.66 -20.76
CA GLY A 87 -7.97 2.87 -21.12
C GLY A 87 -7.64 1.42 -21.46
N LEU A 88 -8.66 0.57 -21.42
CA LEU A 88 -8.63 -0.84 -21.79
C LEU A 88 -9.09 -1.03 -23.24
N SER A 89 -8.38 -1.88 -23.97
CA SER A 89 -8.78 -2.34 -25.31
C SER A 89 -10.11 -3.12 -25.26
N ARG A 90 -10.92 -3.01 -26.30
CA ARG A 90 -12.21 -3.71 -26.45
C ARG A 90 -12.18 -5.21 -26.09
N GLU A 91 -11.12 -5.92 -26.47
CA GLU A 91 -10.98 -7.37 -26.20
C GLU A 91 -10.71 -7.73 -24.74
N ASN A 92 -10.13 -6.80 -23.98
CA ASN A 92 -9.72 -7.03 -22.60
C ASN A 92 -10.79 -6.59 -21.60
N ILE A 93 -11.66 -5.64 -21.95
CA ILE A 93 -12.71 -5.15 -21.05
C ILE A 93 -13.54 -6.30 -20.47
N PRO A 94 -14.16 -7.21 -21.26
CA PRO A 94 -14.94 -8.30 -20.69
C PRO A 94 -14.11 -9.22 -19.79
N LYS A 95 -12.85 -9.49 -20.16
CA LYS A 95 -11.99 -10.43 -19.40
C LYS A 95 -11.55 -9.84 -18.06
N VAL A 96 -11.26 -8.55 -17.99
CA VAL A 96 -10.82 -7.88 -16.74
C VAL A 96 -11.96 -7.88 -15.70
N PHE A 97 -13.19 -7.61 -16.11
CA PHE A 97 -14.32 -7.50 -15.19
C PHE A 97 -15.11 -8.80 -15.02
N GLY A 98 -15.09 -9.67 -16.03
CA GLY A 98 -15.92 -10.88 -16.09
C GLY A 98 -15.17 -12.21 -15.90
N LYS A 99 -13.86 -12.20 -15.61
CA LYS A 99 -13.08 -13.43 -15.37
C LYS A 99 -12.17 -13.30 -14.17
N LEU A 100 -12.35 -14.17 -13.17
CA LEU A 100 -11.45 -14.25 -12.03
C LEU A 100 -10.14 -14.92 -12.43
N LEU A 101 -9.07 -14.53 -11.74
CA LEU A 101 -7.70 -14.98 -12.00
C LEU A 101 -7.17 -14.61 -13.40
N TYR A 102 -7.67 -13.51 -13.97
CA TYR A 102 -7.20 -12.98 -15.24
C TYR A 102 -6.37 -11.71 -15.03
N GLY A 103 -5.17 -11.67 -15.58
CA GLY A 103 -4.32 -10.48 -15.51
C GLY A 103 -2.88 -10.74 -15.92
N SER A 104 -2.19 -9.66 -16.28
CA SER A 104 -0.77 -9.69 -16.67
C SER A 104 0.20 -9.79 -15.47
N LYS A 105 -0.31 -9.66 -14.24
CA LYS A 105 0.48 -9.52 -13.00
C LYS A 105 0.82 -10.85 -12.28
N PHE A 106 0.30 -11.99 -12.73
CA PHE A 106 0.46 -13.29 -12.02
C PHE A 106 1.87 -13.89 -12.07
N HIS A 107 2.60 -13.63 -13.16
CA HIS A 107 3.88 -14.30 -13.43
C HIS A 107 5.08 -13.37 -13.23
N LYS A 108 4.83 -12.09 -12.97
CA LYS A 108 5.87 -11.07 -12.85
C LYS A 108 6.23 -10.85 -11.40
N LEU A 109 7.49 -11.07 -11.03
CA LEU A 109 8.01 -10.64 -9.74
C LEU A 109 8.51 -9.21 -9.86
N GLN A 110 7.62 -8.26 -9.63
CA GLN A 110 7.92 -6.84 -9.50
C GLN A 110 6.99 -6.23 -8.46
N GLN A 111 7.36 -5.09 -7.87
CA GLN A 111 6.45 -4.39 -6.98
C GLN A 111 5.19 -3.92 -7.73
N SER A 112 4.03 -4.24 -7.18
CA SER A 112 2.72 -3.75 -7.65
C SER A 112 1.75 -3.61 -6.46
N ARG A 113 0.68 -2.80 -6.62
CA ARG A 113 -0.41 -2.72 -5.64
C ARG A 113 -1.25 -4.00 -5.65
N GLY A 114 -1.60 -4.47 -6.85
CA GLY A 114 -2.31 -5.72 -7.10
C GLY A 114 -1.39 -6.92 -7.34
N GLN A 115 -1.60 -8.04 -6.63
CA GLN A 115 -0.75 -9.25 -6.72
C GLN A 115 -1.41 -10.46 -7.39
N GLN A 116 -2.74 -10.53 -7.41
CA GLN A 116 -3.45 -11.80 -7.64
C GLN A 116 -4.52 -11.73 -8.73
N GLY A 117 -4.61 -10.66 -9.54
CA GLY A 117 -5.58 -10.56 -10.66
C GLY A 117 -7.04 -10.95 -10.32
N ILE A 118 -7.45 -10.72 -9.08
CA ILE A 118 -8.79 -11.04 -8.55
C ILE A 118 -9.56 -9.76 -8.21
N GLY A 119 -8.87 -8.66 -7.89
CA GLY A 119 -9.44 -7.50 -7.18
C GLY A 119 -10.71 -6.92 -7.79
N ILE A 120 -10.64 -6.43 -9.03
CA ILE A 120 -11.77 -5.76 -9.66
C ILE A 120 -12.87 -6.74 -10.10
N SER A 121 -12.51 -7.92 -10.60
CA SER A 121 -13.48 -8.96 -10.97
C SER A 121 -14.20 -9.51 -9.73
N ALA A 122 -13.54 -9.56 -8.57
CA ALA A 122 -14.17 -9.91 -7.29
C ALA A 122 -15.18 -8.84 -6.84
N SER A 123 -14.87 -7.56 -7.10
CA SER A 123 -15.82 -6.47 -6.88
C SER A 123 -17.02 -6.59 -7.82
N ALA A 124 -16.80 -6.95 -9.09
CA ALA A 124 -17.85 -7.15 -10.09
C ALA A 124 -18.77 -8.32 -9.70
N MET A 125 -18.17 -9.40 -9.22
CA MET A 125 -18.87 -10.53 -8.67
C MET A 125 -19.69 -10.15 -7.43
N TYR A 126 -19.12 -9.35 -6.52
CA TYR A 126 -19.84 -8.90 -5.33
C TYR A 126 -21.06 -8.05 -5.69
N ALA A 127 -20.94 -7.15 -6.67
CA ALA A 127 -22.07 -6.39 -7.20
C ALA A 127 -23.17 -7.34 -7.71
N GLN A 128 -22.83 -8.24 -8.63
CA GLN A 128 -23.76 -9.22 -9.19
C GLN A 128 -24.45 -10.09 -8.13
N LEU A 129 -23.71 -10.56 -7.11
CA LEU A 129 -24.27 -11.44 -6.08
C LEU A 129 -25.17 -10.71 -5.09
N THR A 130 -24.94 -9.42 -4.86
CA THR A 130 -25.66 -8.67 -3.82
C THR A 130 -26.81 -7.85 -4.38
N THR A 131 -26.65 -7.28 -5.57
CA THR A 131 -27.68 -6.44 -6.21
C THR A 131 -28.37 -7.14 -7.37
N GLY A 132 -27.73 -8.14 -7.98
CA GLY A 132 -28.19 -8.77 -9.22
C GLY A 132 -27.79 -8.00 -10.48
N GLU A 133 -27.20 -6.82 -10.32
CA GLU A 133 -26.88 -5.92 -11.42
C GLU A 133 -25.51 -6.23 -12.03
N PRO A 134 -25.35 -6.10 -13.35
CA PRO A 134 -24.07 -6.21 -14.03
C PRO A 134 -23.17 -4.99 -13.75
N VAL A 135 -21.91 -5.08 -14.14
CA VAL A 135 -20.97 -3.94 -14.10
C VAL A 135 -20.98 -3.23 -15.45
N THR A 136 -21.10 -1.91 -15.42
CA THR A 136 -20.97 -1.07 -16.61
C THR A 136 -19.56 -0.48 -16.65
N VAL A 137 -18.92 -0.58 -17.81
CA VAL A 137 -17.56 -0.09 -18.03
C VAL A 137 -17.54 0.77 -19.28
N TYR A 138 -17.02 1.99 -19.13
CA TYR A 138 -16.69 2.86 -20.24
C TYR A 138 -15.18 2.92 -20.33
N SER A 139 -14.62 2.73 -21.53
CA SER A 139 -13.18 2.77 -21.71
C SER A 139 -12.84 3.39 -23.06
N LYS A 140 -11.91 4.33 -23.05
CA LYS A 140 -11.47 5.07 -24.23
C LYS A 140 -9.95 5.12 -24.26
N GLN A 141 -9.37 4.64 -25.35
CA GLN A 141 -7.95 4.82 -25.63
C GLN A 141 -7.73 6.11 -26.44
N GLU A 142 -6.55 6.70 -26.33
CA GLU A 142 -6.24 7.94 -27.05
C GLU A 142 -6.40 7.74 -28.56
N GLY A 143 -7.23 8.57 -29.21
CA GLY A 143 -7.51 8.48 -30.64
C GLY A 143 -8.50 7.39 -31.06
N GLU A 144 -9.01 6.58 -30.14
CA GLU A 144 -10.03 5.55 -30.38
C GLU A 144 -11.42 5.99 -29.87
N PRO A 145 -12.51 5.43 -30.42
CA PRO A 145 -13.83 5.70 -29.89
C PRO A 145 -14.00 5.10 -28.49
N CYS A 146 -14.90 5.68 -27.69
CA CYS A 146 -15.20 5.14 -26.38
C CYS A 146 -16.06 3.87 -26.51
N HIS A 147 -15.69 2.82 -25.77
CA HIS A 147 -16.44 1.58 -25.71
C HIS A 147 -17.18 1.46 -24.39
N LYS A 148 -18.49 1.21 -24.46
CA LYS A 148 -19.35 0.88 -23.32
C LYS A 148 -19.63 -0.62 -23.33
N PHE A 149 -19.34 -1.27 -22.21
CA PHE A 149 -19.63 -2.68 -21.97
C PHE A 149 -20.47 -2.85 -20.73
N VAL A 150 -21.48 -3.71 -20.80
CA VAL A 150 -22.20 -4.20 -19.62
C VAL A 150 -21.89 -5.69 -19.47
N VAL A 151 -21.19 -6.03 -18.39
CA VAL A 151 -20.57 -7.36 -18.22
C VAL A 151 -21.05 -8.00 -16.91
N ARG A 152 -21.32 -9.31 -16.96
CA ARG A 152 -21.52 -10.16 -15.78
C ARG A 152 -20.58 -11.36 -15.80
N ILE A 153 -20.36 -11.98 -14.65
CA ILE A 153 -19.54 -13.19 -14.51
C ILE A 153 -20.45 -14.41 -14.56
N ASN A 154 -20.16 -15.35 -15.46
CA ASN A 154 -20.73 -16.69 -15.37
C ASN A 154 -19.97 -17.47 -14.29
N THR A 155 -20.57 -17.65 -13.11
CA THR A 155 -19.89 -18.27 -11.97
C THR A 155 -19.64 -19.76 -12.11
N GLU A 156 -20.38 -20.47 -12.97
CA GLU A 156 -20.14 -21.89 -13.24
C GLU A 156 -18.91 -22.10 -14.14
N LYS A 157 -18.71 -21.23 -15.13
CA LYS A 157 -17.62 -21.37 -16.12
C LYS A 157 -16.40 -20.49 -15.84
N ASN A 158 -16.52 -19.51 -14.96
CA ASN A 158 -15.53 -18.43 -14.79
C ASN A 158 -15.18 -17.76 -16.13
N GLU A 159 -16.21 -17.38 -16.89
CA GLU A 159 -16.07 -16.67 -18.16
C GLU A 159 -16.98 -15.44 -18.17
N PRO A 160 -16.59 -14.38 -18.90
CA PRO A 160 -17.38 -13.17 -19.00
C PRO A 160 -18.61 -13.41 -19.87
N GLU A 161 -19.75 -12.86 -19.44
CA GLU A 161 -20.95 -12.77 -20.24
C GLU A 161 -21.25 -11.30 -20.54
N ILE A 162 -21.24 -10.98 -21.84
CA ILE A 162 -21.43 -9.62 -22.35
C ILE A 162 -22.92 -9.43 -22.62
N LEU A 163 -23.52 -8.47 -21.92
CA LEU A 163 -24.93 -8.10 -22.08
C LEU A 163 -25.10 -6.96 -23.10
N GLU A 164 -24.21 -5.97 -23.05
CA GLU A 164 -24.15 -4.85 -23.99
C GLU A 164 -22.69 -4.60 -24.43
N ASP A 165 -22.52 -4.23 -25.70
CA ASP A 165 -21.25 -3.87 -26.35
C ASP A 165 -21.58 -2.76 -27.35
N GLU A 166 -21.37 -1.52 -26.91
CA GLU A 166 -21.73 -0.31 -27.64
C GLU A 166 -20.50 0.56 -27.86
N VAL A 167 -20.46 1.25 -29.00
CA VAL A 167 -19.47 2.28 -29.27
C VAL A 167 -20.15 3.63 -29.07
N ILE A 168 -19.66 4.39 -28.10
CA ILE A 168 -20.19 5.72 -27.78
C ILE A 168 -19.66 6.72 -28.80
N GLU A 169 -20.56 7.52 -29.37
CA GLU A 169 -20.19 8.54 -30.35
C GLU A 169 -19.27 9.60 -29.73
N PRO A 170 -18.26 10.11 -30.46
CA PRO A 170 -17.29 11.08 -29.93
C PRO A 170 -17.89 12.40 -29.42
N GLU A 171 -19.11 12.72 -29.84
CA GLU A 171 -19.85 13.94 -29.48
C GLU A 171 -20.70 13.76 -28.21
N SER A 172 -20.74 12.55 -27.65
CA SER A 172 -21.50 12.23 -26.43
C SER A 172 -20.78 12.70 -25.16
N ASP A 173 -21.54 13.26 -24.23
CA ASP A 173 -21.06 13.64 -22.89
C ASP A 173 -20.86 12.42 -21.95
N GLU A 174 -21.07 11.19 -22.44
CA GLU A 174 -21.08 9.99 -21.59
C GLU A 174 -19.69 9.55 -21.07
N PHE A 175 -18.57 9.96 -21.70
CA PHE A 175 -17.24 9.71 -21.10
C PHE A 175 -16.10 10.63 -21.61
N PRO A 176 -15.42 11.38 -20.71
CA PRO A 176 -15.90 11.92 -19.43
C PRO A 176 -16.42 13.33 -19.74
N GLY A 177 -17.71 13.43 -20.09
CA GLY A 177 -18.39 14.70 -20.32
C GLY A 177 -19.00 15.26 -19.04
N ASP A 178 -18.26 15.24 -17.92
CA ASP A 178 -18.61 16.14 -16.83
C ASP A 178 -17.98 17.50 -17.11
N LYS A 179 -18.74 18.59 -16.96
CA LYS A 179 -18.27 19.95 -17.25
C LYS A 179 -17.05 20.34 -16.40
N ASP A 180 -16.92 19.72 -15.23
CA ASP A 180 -15.81 19.97 -14.31
C ASP A 180 -14.59 19.06 -14.55
N TYR A 181 -14.76 17.95 -15.30
CA TYR A 181 -13.72 16.95 -15.51
C TYR A 181 -13.82 16.26 -16.86
N TYR A 182 -12.84 16.53 -17.70
CA TYR A 182 -12.69 15.93 -19.01
C TYR A 182 -11.38 15.17 -19.10
N PHE A 183 -11.43 13.93 -19.57
CA PHE A 183 -10.26 13.11 -19.88
C PHE A 183 -10.31 12.70 -21.35
N ASP A 184 -9.18 12.83 -22.03
CA ASP A 184 -9.07 12.43 -23.43
C ASP A 184 -9.11 10.90 -23.60
N HIS A 185 -8.64 10.17 -22.60
CA HIS A 185 -8.55 8.72 -22.48
C HIS A 185 -8.77 8.31 -21.01
N GLY A 186 -9.15 7.06 -20.76
CA GLY A 186 -9.42 6.59 -19.40
C GLY A 186 -10.35 5.40 -19.32
N THR A 187 -10.73 5.06 -18.08
CA THR A 187 -11.80 4.08 -17.81
C THR A 187 -12.75 4.61 -16.72
N THR A 188 -14.06 4.50 -16.94
CA THR A 188 -15.10 4.60 -15.91
C THR A 188 -15.64 3.22 -15.61
N ILE A 189 -15.80 2.91 -14.32
CA ILE A 189 -16.40 1.67 -13.83
C ILE A 189 -17.57 2.06 -12.93
N GLU A 190 -18.75 1.53 -13.23
CA GLU A 190 -19.97 1.72 -12.45
C GLU A 190 -20.49 0.40 -11.89
N MET A 191 -20.76 0.37 -10.59
CA MET A 191 -21.12 -0.84 -9.87
C MET A 191 -22.16 -0.54 -8.78
N ASP A 192 -23.26 -1.29 -8.79
CA ASP A 192 -24.25 -1.25 -7.71
C ASP A 192 -23.94 -2.37 -6.71
N VAL A 193 -23.67 -2.01 -5.46
CA VAL A 193 -23.21 -2.96 -4.43
C VAL A 193 -24.02 -2.82 -3.14
N GLU A 194 -24.29 -3.93 -2.45
CA GLU A 194 -24.80 -3.88 -1.08
C GLU A 194 -23.71 -3.35 -0.15
N ALA A 195 -23.88 -2.10 0.26
CA ALA A 195 -22.87 -1.27 0.90
C ALA A 195 -23.52 -0.19 1.75
N LYS A 196 -22.83 0.19 2.83
CA LYS A 196 -23.24 1.33 3.65
C LYS A 196 -22.11 2.32 3.75
N TYR A 197 -22.32 3.51 3.19
CA TYR A 197 -21.40 4.63 3.37
C TYR A 197 -21.42 5.10 4.83
N THR A 198 -20.25 5.15 5.46
CA THR A 198 -20.11 5.63 6.84
C THR A 198 -19.00 6.67 6.94
N ARG A 199 -19.13 7.54 7.93
CA ARG A 199 -18.11 8.51 8.32
C ARG A 199 -17.37 8.01 9.56
N GLY A 200 -16.05 8.12 9.58
CA GLY A 200 -15.21 7.68 10.71
C GLY A 200 -13.87 7.10 10.26
N HIS A 201 -13.12 6.50 11.18
CA HIS A 201 -11.78 5.95 10.88
C HIS A 201 -11.78 4.89 9.78
N HIS A 202 -12.78 4.01 9.75
CA HIS A 202 -12.96 2.98 8.73
C HIS A 202 -13.99 3.44 7.70
N SER A 203 -13.61 4.43 6.89
CA SER A 203 -14.44 5.01 5.83
C SER A 203 -13.67 5.14 4.53
N VAL A 204 -14.39 5.22 3.41
CA VAL A 204 -13.82 5.50 2.09
C VAL A 204 -13.05 6.82 2.10
N ARG A 205 -13.57 7.85 2.76
CA ARG A 205 -12.87 9.14 2.92
C ARG A 205 -11.48 8.98 3.53
N ASN A 206 -11.35 8.20 4.61
CA ASN A 206 -10.04 7.99 5.23
C ASN A 206 -9.12 7.09 4.40
N TYR A 207 -9.68 6.11 3.68
CA TYR A 207 -8.93 5.35 2.68
C TYR A 207 -8.30 6.29 1.65
N LEU A 208 -9.12 7.12 0.98
CA LEU A 208 -8.66 8.05 -0.04
C LEU A 208 -7.70 9.11 0.51
N LYS A 209 -7.92 9.60 1.74
CA LYS A 209 -6.95 10.47 2.42
C LYS A 209 -5.59 9.78 2.56
N HIS A 210 -5.55 8.53 3.04
CA HIS A 210 -4.29 7.80 3.18
C HIS A 210 -3.65 7.51 1.81
N THR A 211 -4.45 7.22 0.79
CA THR A 211 -3.99 7.06 -0.60
C THR A 211 -3.39 8.36 -1.12
N ALA A 212 -4.01 9.52 -0.87
CA ALA A 212 -3.49 10.82 -1.28
C ALA A 212 -2.16 11.18 -0.58
N ILE A 213 -1.98 10.79 0.69
CA ILE A 213 -0.68 10.93 1.40
C ILE A 213 0.41 10.10 0.71
N MET A 214 0.09 8.86 0.34
CA MET A 214 1.07 7.94 -0.25
C MET A 214 1.35 8.22 -1.73
N ASN A 215 0.47 8.98 -2.39
CA ASN A 215 0.55 9.31 -3.81
C ASN A 215 0.42 10.83 -3.99
N PRO A 216 1.42 11.63 -3.56
CA PRO A 216 1.37 13.11 -3.61
C PRO A 216 1.30 13.68 -5.04
N TYR A 217 1.61 12.85 -6.04
CA TYR A 217 1.51 13.16 -7.47
C TYR A 217 0.11 12.91 -8.05
N ALA A 218 -0.75 12.19 -7.33
CA ALA A 218 -2.11 11.91 -7.76
C ALA A 218 -3.07 13.03 -7.33
N ARG A 219 -4.06 13.32 -8.18
CA ARG A 219 -5.24 14.11 -7.84
C ARG A 219 -6.39 13.14 -7.60
N VAL A 220 -6.99 13.17 -6.42
CA VAL A 220 -8.11 12.29 -6.06
C VAL A 220 -9.30 13.14 -5.65
N VAL A 221 -10.46 12.85 -6.21
CA VAL A 221 -11.71 13.57 -5.91
C VAL A 221 -12.75 12.58 -5.42
N LEU A 222 -13.38 12.86 -4.29
CA LEU A 222 -14.48 12.08 -3.73
C LEU A 222 -15.76 12.92 -3.76
N ARG A 223 -16.83 12.40 -4.36
CA ARG A 223 -18.20 12.88 -4.18
C ARG A 223 -18.93 11.92 -3.23
N GLU A 224 -19.22 12.39 -2.02
CA GLU A 224 -19.97 11.63 -1.02
C GLU A 224 -21.48 11.57 -1.38
N PRO A 225 -22.25 10.60 -0.82
CA PRO A 225 -23.68 10.46 -1.10
C PRO A 225 -24.55 11.68 -0.77
N ASP A 226 -24.11 12.53 0.16
CA ASP A 226 -24.80 13.78 0.50
C ASP A 226 -24.45 14.94 -0.45
N GLY A 227 -23.69 14.65 -1.51
CA GLY A 227 -23.23 15.63 -2.50
C GLY A 227 -21.97 16.40 -2.06
N ASN A 228 -21.43 16.13 -0.87
CA ASN A 228 -20.21 16.78 -0.42
C ASN A 228 -19.02 16.34 -1.31
N LYS A 229 -18.32 17.32 -1.90
CA LYS A 229 -17.15 17.11 -2.75
C LYS A 229 -15.88 17.37 -1.97
N ILE A 230 -14.99 16.39 -1.94
CA ILE A 230 -13.69 16.46 -1.28
C ILE A 230 -12.62 16.27 -2.34
N GLU A 231 -11.69 17.21 -2.42
CA GLU A 231 -10.59 17.15 -3.37
C GLU A 231 -9.25 17.04 -2.64
N TYR A 232 -8.43 16.11 -3.11
CA TYR A 232 -7.06 15.90 -2.69
C TYR A 232 -6.14 16.26 -3.88
N PRO A 233 -5.68 17.53 -3.99
CA PRO A 233 -4.96 18.02 -5.17
C PRO A 233 -3.53 17.46 -5.26
N ARG A 234 -2.97 17.25 -6.45
CA ARG A 234 -1.55 16.85 -6.53
C ARG A 234 -0.62 17.99 -6.09
N VAL A 235 0.47 17.63 -5.42
CA VAL A 235 1.53 18.55 -4.97
C VAL A 235 2.89 18.25 -5.61
N SER A 236 2.99 17.12 -6.31
CA SER A 236 4.16 16.75 -7.11
C SER A 236 3.77 16.43 -8.54
N LYS A 237 4.70 16.61 -9.47
CA LYS A 237 4.63 16.12 -10.85
C LYS A 237 5.64 15.01 -11.13
N GLU A 238 6.36 14.58 -10.09
CA GLU A 238 7.37 13.53 -10.18
C GLU A 238 6.73 12.21 -9.79
N LEU A 239 6.81 11.24 -10.70
CA LEU A 239 6.43 9.85 -10.44
C LEU A 239 7.62 9.06 -9.88
N PRO A 240 7.38 8.08 -8.99
CA PRO A 240 8.41 7.13 -8.58
C PRO A 240 8.95 6.33 -9.77
N GLU A 241 10.20 5.85 -9.67
CA GLU A 241 10.79 5.00 -10.70
C GLU A 241 9.97 3.72 -10.90
N ARG A 242 9.81 3.31 -12.16
CA ARG A 242 9.06 2.10 -12.50
C ARG A 242 9.83 0.85 -12.05
N PRO A 243 9.17 -0.10 -11.37
CA PRO A 243 9.82 -1.35 -10.99
C PRO A 243 10.04 -2.22 -12.23
N LYS A 244 11.15 -2.95 -12.24
CA LYS A 244 11.47 -3.94 -13.28
C LYS A 244 11.13 -5.35 -12.84
N GLU A 245 10.69 -6.15 -13.79
CA GLU A 245 10.47 -7.58 -13.57
C GLU A 245 11.78 -8.32 -13.31
N ILE A 246 11.79 -9.15 -12.27
CA ILE A 246 12.90 -10.04 -11.95
C ILE A 246 12.46 -11.50 -11.95
N LYS A 247 13.44 -12.39 -12.07
CA LYS A 247 13.26 -13.83 -11.86
C LYS A 247 13.35 -14.18 -10.37
N PRO A 248 12.78 -15.31 -9.92
CA PRO A 248 12.85 -15.72 -8.53
C PRO A 248 14.31 -15.93 -8.07
N HIS A 249 14.56 -15.68 -6.79
CA HIS A 249 15.83 -15.97 -6.16
C HIS A 249 15.80 -17.36 -5.51
N PRO A 250 16.87 -18.19 -5.59
CA PRO A 250 16.83 -19.56 -5.08
C PRO A 250 16.41 -19.68 -3.61
N HIS A 251 16.93 -18.80 -2.73
CA HIS A 251 16.55 -18.78 -1.30
C HIS A 251 15.06 -18.52 -1.00
N GLY A 252 14.27 -18.12 -2.01
CA GLY A 252 12.83 -17.85 -1.87
C GLY A 252 11.94 -18.87 -2.56
N VAL A 253 12.52 -19.87 -3.23
CA VAL A 253 11.78 -20.87 -3.99
C VAL A 253 11.48 -22.08 -3.11
N GLN A 254 10.28 -22.62 -3.25
CA GLN A 254 9.85 -23.85 -2.60
C GLN A 254 9.96 -25.03 -3.58
N LEU A 255 10.09 -26.25 -3.06
CA LEU A 255 10.22 -27.46 -3.87
C LEU A 255 9.15 -27.59 -4.96
N GLY A 256 7.88 -27.34 -4.63
CA GLY A 256 6.79 -27.43 -5.62
C GLY A 256 6.87 -26.38 -6.74
N VAL A 257 7.48 -25.22 -6.49
CA VAL A 257 7.74 -24.22 -7.53
C VAL A 257 8.94 -24.66 -8.37
N MET A 258 9.99 -25.17 -7.73
CA MET A 258 11.17 -25.70 -8.42
C MET A 258 10.84 -26.85 -9.37
N LEU A 259 10.05 -27.84 -8.93
CA LEU A 259 9.60 -28.94 -9.78
C LEU A 259 8.85 -28.43 -11.02
N ARG A 260 7.92 -27.48 -10.81
CA ARG A 260 7.19 -26.86 -11.91
C ARG A 260 8.09 -26.07 -12.86
N MET A 261 9.12 -25.41 -12.33
CA MET A 261 10.11 -24.70 -13.16
C MET A 261 10.94 -25.69 -13.97
N ILE A 262 11.34 -26.83 -13.38
CA ILE A 262 12.04 -27.91 -14.08
C ILE A 262 11.16 -28.47 -15.21
N ASP A 263 9.90 -28.78 -14.93
CA ASP A 263 8.97 -29.35 -15.92
C ASP A 263 8.73 -28.42 -17.12
N ASN A 264 8.71 -27.10 -16.89
CA ASN A 264 8.49 -26.09 -17.92
C ASN A 264 9.78 -25.55 -18.54
N SER A 265 10.96 -26.01 -18.11
CA SER A 265 12.22 -25.47 -18.62
C SER A 265 12.64 -26.14 -19.92
N ASP A 266 13.10 -25.32 -20.86
CA ASP A 266 13.76 -25.76 -22.10
C ASP A 266 15.29 -25.92 -21.93
N ALA A 267 15.82 -25.78 -20.71
CA ALA A 267 17.25 -25.83 -20.45
C ALA A 267 17.83 -27.23 -20.70
N ARG A 268 19.00 -27.28 -21.36
CA ARG A 268 19.66 -28.55 -21.71
C ARG A 268 20.49 -29.14 -20.58
N THR A 269 20.89 -28.32 -19.61
CA THR A 269 21.74 -28.72 -18.47
C THR A 269 21.21 -28.10 -17.18
N VAL A 270 21.42 -28.76 -16.04
CA VAL A 270 21.06 -28.22 -14.71
C VAL A 270 21.76 -26.88 -14.46
N SER A 271 23.03 -26.77 -14.85
CA SER A 271 23.76 -25.51 -14.75
C SER A 271 23.12 -24.38 -15.56
N SER A 272 22.64 -24.67 -16.78
CA SER A 272 21.94 -23.68 -17.60
C SER A 272 20.55 -23.33 -17.05
N PHE A 273 19.85 -24.31 -16.47
CA PHE A 273 18.56 -24.08 -15.80
C PHE A 273 18.73 -23.10 -14.64
N LEU A 274 19.69 -23.38 -13.75
CA LEU A 274 19.98 -22.54 -12.59
C LEU A 274 20.35 -21.10 -12.99
N GLN A 275 21.12 -20.92 -14.06
CA GLN A 275 21.52 -19.60 -14.55
C GLN A 275 20.39 -18.84 -15.23
N ASN A 276 19.53 -19.54 -15.98
CA ASN A 276 18.50 -18.89 -16.78
C ASN A 276 17.26 -18.61 -15.94
N GLU A 277 16.85 -19.51 -15.05
CA GLU A 277 15.57 -19.39 -14.34
C GLU A 277 15.63 -18.62 -13.02
N PHE A 278 16.83 -18.43 -12.47
CA PHE A 278 17.02 -17.74 -11.20
C PHE A 278 17.84 -16.46 -11.34
N THR A 279 17.49 -15.46 -10.54
CA THR A 279 18.30 -14.24 -10.47
C THR A 279 19.57 -14.46 -9.65
N ARG A 280 20.66 -13.76 -10.02
CA ARG A 280 21.95 -13.77 -9.31
C ARG A 280 22.66 -15.12 -9.22
N VAL A 281 22.27 -16.09 -10.06
CA VAL A 281 22.98 -17.35 -10.23
C VAL A 281 23.85 -17.26 -11.50
N GLY A 282 25.14 -17.03 -11.30
CA GLY A 282 26.11 -17.13 -12.39
C GLY A 282 26.63 -18.55 -12.55
N ARG A 283 27.42 -18.80 -13.60
CA ARG A 283 28.04 -20.09 -13.89
C ARG A 283 28.74 -20.73 -12.68
N THR A 284 29.62 -19.98 -12.01
CA THR A 284 30.37 -20.47 -10.85
C THR A 284 29.47 -20.79 -9.66
N SER A 285 28.39 -20.05 -9.46
CA SER A 285 27.42 -20.35 -8.40
C SER A 285 26.61 -21.59 -8.73
N ALA A 286 26.18 -21.74 -9.99
CA ALA A 286 25.46 -22.93 -10.45
C ALA A 286 26.32 -24.20 -10.31
N GLU A 287 27.59 -24.15 -10.72
CA GLU A 287 28.54 -25.26 -10.58
C GLU A 287 28.72 -25.66 -9.10
N LYS A 288 28.83 -24.68 -8.19
CA LYS A 288 28.92 -24.94 -6.74
C LYS A 288 27.65 -25.55 -6.15
N ILE A 289 26.47 -25.09 -6.59
CA ILE A 289 25.19 -25.65 -6.14
C ILE A 289 25.11 -27.12 -6.58
N CYS A 290 25.48 -27.43 -7.82
CA CYS A 290 25.50 -28.80 -8.33
C CYS A 290 26.52 -29.67 -7.57
N GLU A 291 27.71 -29.15 -7.28
CA GLU A 291 28.75 -29.84 -6.51
C GLU A 291 28.28 -30.18 -5.09
N GLU A 292 27.70 -29.21 -4.38
CA GLU A 292 27.17 -29.41 -3.02
C GLU A 292 25.98 -30.38 -2.99
N ALA A 293 25.12 -30.34 -4.02
CA ALA A 293 24.01 -31.27 -4.17
C ALA A 293 24.44 -32.68 -4.64
N GLY A 294 25.70 -32.86 -5.07
CA GLY A 294 26.18 -34.13 -5.63
C GLY A 294 25.58 -34.50 -6.99
N ILE A 295 25.15 -33.50 -7.77
CA ILE A 295 24.46 -33.68 -9.05
C ILE A 295 25.33 -33.20 -10.21
N ASP A 296 25.36 -33.98 -11.29
CA ASP A 296 26.10 -33.62 -12.51
C ASP A 296 25.50 -32.38 -13.18
N ASP A 297 26.35 -31.37 -13.40
CA ASP A 297 25.94 -30.05 -13.89
C ASP A 297 25.46 -30.09 -15.36
N GLY A 298 25.97 -31.06 -16.13
CA GLY A 298 25.63 -31.35 -17.52
C GLY A 298 24.35 -32.19 -17.71
N ARG A 299 23.78 -32.73 -16.63
CA ARG A 299 22.54 -33.52 -16.69
C ARG A 299 21.36 -32.66 -17.12
N ARG A 300 20.35 -33.28 -17.75
CA ARG A 300 19.11 -32.58 -18.12
C ARG A 300 18.23 -32.32 -16.89
N PRO A 301 17.71 -31.10 -16.69
CA PRO A 301 16.83 -30.78 -15.55
C PRO A 301 15.62 -31.71 -15.45
N ASN A 302 14.93 -31.97 -16.56
CA ASN A 302 13.68 -32.75 -16.61
C ASN A 302 13.89 -34.25 -16.33
N THR A 303 15.12 -34.68 -16.06
CA THR A 303 15.45 -36.05 -15.65
C THR A 303 15.70 -36.17 -14.15
N LEU A 304 15.70 -35.06 -13.42
CA LEU A 304 15.86 -35.03 -11.96
C LEU A 304 14.60 -35.61 -11.32
N ASP A 305 14.79 -36.46 -10.32
CA ASP A 305 13.68 -36.87 -9.46
C ASP A 305 13.38 -35.81 -8.38
N LYS A 306 12.37 -36.11 -7.55
CA LYS A 306 11.94 -35.19 -6.49
C LYS A 306 13.02 -34.98 -5.43
N ASP A 307 13.72 -36.04 -5.05
CA ASP A 307 14.70 -36.01 -3.96
C ASP A 307 15.97 -35.27 -4.42
N GLU A 308 16.38 -35.48 -5.68
CA GLU A 308 17.44 -34.73 -6.33
C GLU A 308 17.08 -33.24 -6.46
N SER A 309 15.83 -32.92 -6.80
CA SER A 309 15.37 -31.53 -6.87
C SER A 309 15.38 -30.84 -5.50
N GLU A 310 15.05 -31.57 -4.43
CA GLU A 310 15.14 -31.09 -3.06
C GLU A 310 16.60 -30.84 -2.65
N GLN A 311 17.52 -31.75 -3.00
CA GLN A 311 18.96 -31.58 -2.75
C GLN A 311 19.54 -30.32 -3.41
N ILE A 312 19.17 -30.03 -4.66
CA ILE A 312 19.61 -28.79 -5.33
C ILE A 312 19.06 -27.56 -4.60
N LEU A 313 17.80 -27.61 -4.13
CA LEU A 313 17.18 -26.49 -3.43
C LEU A 313 17.87 -26.20 -2.09
N ASP A 314 18.15 -27.24 -1.32
CA ASP A 314 18.86 -27.14 -0.04
C ASP A 314 20.29 -26.64 -0.24
N ALA A 315 21.00 -27.20 -1.22
CA ALA A 315 22.34 -26.73 -1.61
C ALA A 315 22.31 -25.23 -2.01
N ALA A 316 21.27 -24.80 -2.72
CA ALA A 316 21.13 -23.41 -3.12
C ALA A 316 20.87 -22.45 -1.93
N GLN A 317 20.38 -22.94 -0.79
CA GLN A 317 20.21 -22.13 0.44
C GLN A 317 21.52 -21.98 1.23
N GLU A 318 22.40 -22.97 1.18
CA GLU A 318 23.69 -22.96 1.88
C GLU A 318 24.76 -22.18 1.11
N VAL A 319 24.70 -22.18 -0.23
CA VAL A 319 25.64 -21.43 -1.06
C VAL A 319 25.45 -19.92 -0.89
N ASN A 320 26.54 -19.19 -0.64
CA ASN A 320 26.51 -17.73 -0.51
C ASN A 320 26.26 -17.04 -1.87
N LEU A 321 24.98 -16.79 -2.17
CA LEU A 321 24.54 -16.07 -3.36
C LEU A 321 24.50 -14.55 -3.16
N GLN A 322 24.68 -13.82 -4.26
CA GLN A 322 24.49 -12.37 -4.24
C GLN A 322 23.01 -12.02 -3.99
N SER A 323 22.77 -10.96 -3.22
CA SER A 323 21.40 -10.47 -2.99
C SER A 323 20.68 -10.16 -4.32
N PRO A 324 19.36 -10.39 -4.40
CA PRO A 324 18.60 -10.13 -5.61
C PRO A 324 18.65 -8.65 -6.00
N PRO A 325 18.42 -8.31 -7.28
CA PRO A 325 18.34 -6.93 -7.74
C PRO A 325 17.28 -6.13 -6.97
N THR A 326 17.52 -4.82 -6.82
CA THR A 326 16.64 -3.91 -6.09
C THR A 326 15.81 -3.01 -6.99
N ASP A 327 16.10 -2.99 -8.30
CA ASP A 327 15.37 -2.26 -9.33
C ASP A 327 13.98 -2.87 -9.62
N CYS A 328 13.65 -3.98 -8.96
CA CYS A 328 12.29 -4.52 -8.90
C CYS A 328 11.38 -3.80 -7.88
N LEU A 329 11.94 -2.85 -7.12
CA LEU A 329 11.23 -2.05 -6.13
C LEU A 329 11.06 -0.61 -6.66
N SER A 330 9.91 -0.04 -6.33
CA SER A 330 9.48 1.34 -6.58
C SER A 330 9.06 1.95 -5.23
N PRO A 331 10.01 2.28 -4.34
CA PRO A 331 9.71 3.04 -3.12
C PRO A 331 9.19 4.44 -3.47
N LEU A 332 8.56 5.12 -2.52
CA LEU A 332 8.07 6.49 -2.72
C LEU A 332 9.22 7.51 -2.69
N GLY A 333 10.22 7.28 -1.84
CA GLY A 333 11.30 8.22 -1.58
C GLY A 333 10.98 9.23 -0.47
N GLU A 334 12.03 9.77 0.15
CA GLU A 334 11.92 10.71 1.28
C GLU A 334 11.16 12.00 0.90
N ASP A 335 11.45 12.58 -0.27
CA ASP A 335 10.88 13.85 -0.70
C ASP A 335 9.37 13.76 -0.96
N LEU A 336 8.93 12.76 -1.74
CA LEU A 336 7.51 12.54 -2.00
C LEU A 336 6.76 12.17 -0.71
N MET A 337 7.36 11.37 0.18
CA MET A 337 6.75 11.05 1.47
C MET A 337 6.54 12.30 2.35
N LEU A 338 7.50 13.23 2.37
CA LEU A 338 7.35 14.51 3.07
C LEU A 338 6.23 15.36 2.50
N LYS A 339 6.22 15.56 1.17
CA LYS A 339 5.17 16.31 0.47
C LYS A 339 3.78 15.76 0.77
N GLY A 340 3.63 14.43 0.79
CA GLY A 340 2.38 13.75 1.10
C GLY A 340 1.90 13.99 2.53
N LEU A 341 2.81 13.91 3.52
CA LEU A 341 2.49 14.18 4.92
C LEU A 341 2.16 15.66 5.17
N GLU A 342 2.92 16.57 4.57
CA GLU A 342 2.74 18.02 4.75
C GLU A 342 1.40 18.50 4.17
N LYS A 343 1.08 18.04 2.96
CA LYS A 343 -0.16 18.39 2.26
C LYS A 343 -1.42 18.07 3.08
N GLU A 344 -1.49 16.87 3.66
CA GLU A 344 -2.74 16.34 4.22
C GLU A 344 -2.87 16.47 5.75
N LEU A 345 -1.74 16.70 6.43
CA LEU A 345 -1.67 16.79 7.89
C LEU A 345 -1.26 18.17 8.39
N ASN A 346 -0.68 19.03 7.54
CA ASN A 346 -0.16 20.36 7.88
C ASN A 346 0.61 20.36 9.22
N PRO A 347 1.66 19.54 9.36
CA PRO A 347 2.40 19.42 10.60
C PRO A 347 3.32 20.62 10.83
N GLU A 348 3.67 20.85 12.09
CA GLU A 348 4.70 21.82 12.48
C GLU A 348 6.10 21.33 12.08
N TYR A 349 6.33 20.02 12.13
CA TYR A 349 7.57 19.38 11.70
C TYR A 349 7.31 18.01 11.08
N SER A 350 7.93 17.76 9.95
CA SER A 350 7.90 16.50 9.19
C SER A 350 9.32 15.95 9.03
N THR A 351 9.47 14.63 8.99
CA THR A 351 10.73 13.99 8.59
C THR A 351 10.46 12.64 7.94
N ALA A 352 11.25 12.29 6.92
CA ALA A 352 11.19 10.97 6.28
C ALA A 352 12.57 10.30 6.28
N VAL A 353 12.55 8.98 6.18
CA VAL A 353 13.72 8.10 6.07
C VAL A 353 13.40 6.97 5.10
N THR A 354 14.20 6.83 4.05
CA THR A 354 14.16 5.68 3.13
C THR A 354 15.40 4.83 3.36
N ARG A 355 15.21 3.60 3.86
CA ARG A 355 16.32 2.68 4.16
C ARG A 355 16.86 2.03 2.90
N LYS A 356 18.05 1.42 3.00
CA LYS A 356 18.56 0.56 1.93
C LYS A 356 17.70 -0.70 1.81
N PRO A 357 17.47 -1.24 0.60
CA PRO A 357 16.77 -2.51 0.43
C PRO A 357 17.48 -3.65 1.17
N THR A 358 16.67 -4.57 1.68
CA THR A 358 17.08 -5.80 2.37
C THR A 358 16.30 -6.98 1.79
N VAL A 359 16.60 -8.21 2.21
CA VAL A 359 15.97 -9.42 1.66
C VAL A 359 15.34 -10.23 2.78
N TYR A 360 14.16 -10.79 2.53
CA TYR A 360 13.56 -11.83 3.37
C TYR A 360 13.11 -12.99 2.48
N GLN A 361 13.49 -14.23 2.81
CA GLN A 361 13.11 -15.42 2.03
C GLN A 361 13.29 -15.23 0.51
N GLY A 362 14.44 -14.70 0.07
CA GLY A 362 14.71 -14.43 -1.35
C GLY A 362 13.98 -13.23 -1.98
N ASN A 363 13.06 -12.57 -1.26
CA ASN A 363 12.31 -11.41 -1.75
C ASN A 363 12.95 -10.09 -1.28
N PRO A 364 13.38 -9.21 -2.22
CA PRO A 364 13.80 -7.86 -1.87
C PRO A 364 12.65 -7.05 -1.29
N PHE A 365 12.93 -6.32 -0.23
CA PHE A 365 12.02 -5.34 0.33
C PHE A 365 12.77 -4.09 0.81
N GLN A 366 12.06 -2.97 0.85
CA GLN A 366 12.58 -1.70 1.33
C GLN A 366 11.57 -1.06 2.27
N VAL A 367 12.07 -0.42 3.32
CA VAL A 367 11.24 0.22 4.34
C VAL A 367 11.45 1.72 4.33
N GLU A 368 10.34 2.45 4.38
CA GLU A 368 10.30 3.90 4.47
C GLU A 368 9.46 4.31 5.66
N VAL A 369 9.91 5.34 6.38
CA VAL A 369 9.23 5.86 7.56
C VAL A 369 9.12 7.37 7.47
N GLY A 370 7.92 7.88 7.73
CA GLY A 370 7.64 9.30 7.86
C GLY A 370 7.09 9.62 9.25
N LEU A 371 7.55 10.70 9.88
CA LEU A 371 7.00 11.21 11.13
C LEU A 371 6.52 12.64 10.91
N ALA A 372 5.33 12.95 11.42
CA ALA A 372 4.74 14.28 11.37
C ALA A 372 4.27 14.68 12.78
N TRP A 373 4.67 15.86 13.25
CA TRP A 373 4.44 16.33 14.62
C TRP A 373 3.81 17.72 14.64
N GLY A 374 2.80 17.92 15.49
CA GLY A 374 2.19 19.22 15.76
C GLY A 374 1.35 19.76 14.60
N GLY A 375 1.16 21.08 14.56
CA GLY A 375 0.32 21.74 13.54
C GLY A 375 -1.16 21.41 13.73
N ASP A 376 -1.83 20.97 12.66
CA ASP A 376 -3.25 20.56 12.71
C ASP A 376 -3.46 19.17 13.31
N ILE A 377 -2.38 18.47 13.67
CA ILE A 377 -2.44 17.16 14.33
C ILE A 377 -2.89 17.34 15.78
N LYS A 378 -4.05 16.78 16.11
CA LYS A 378 -4.59 16.79 17.49
C LYS A 378 -3.90 15.75 18.36
N ASP A 379 -3.66 16.12 19.62
CA ASP A 379 -3.25 15.17 20.66
C ASP A 379 -4.50 14.50 21.25
N GLU A 380 -4.75 13.27 20.84
CA GLU A 380 -5.87 12.45 21.32
C GLU A 380 -5.42 11.42 22.37
N GLY A 381 -4.25 11.62 22.99
CA GLY A 381 -3.70 10.68 23.99
C GLY A 381 -3.07 9.42 23.38
N SER A 382 -2.79 9.42 22.09
CA SER A 382 -2.00 8.40 21.39
C SER A 382 -1.55 8.91 20.03
N PHE A 383 -0.51 8.29 19.47
CA PHE A 383 -0.12 8.48 18.08
C PHE A 383 -1.17 7.94 17.10
N ASN A 384 -1.18 8.52 15.89
CA ASN A 384 -1.87 8.01 14.73
C ASN A 384 -0.90 7.22 13.84
N GLU A 385 -1.32 6.04 13.38
CA GLU A 385 -0.51 5.16 12.54
C GLU A 385 -1.05 5.11 11.10
N LEU A 386 -0.20 5.44 10.14
CA LEU A 386 -0.41 5.22 8.71
C LEU A 386 0.44 4.03 8.28
N ARG A 387 -0.20 2.98 7.80
CA ARG A 387 0.46 1.73 7.40
C ARG A 387 0.28 1.53 5.91
N TYR A 388 1.37 1.26 5.22
CA TYR A 388 1.37 1.08 3.77
C TYR A 388 2.13 -0.19 3.38
N ALA A 389 1.61 -0.91 2.40
CA ALA A 389 2.28 -2.00 1.73
C ALA A 389 2.18 -1.78 0.22
N ASN A 390 3.31 -1.70 -0.47
CA ASN A 390 3.39 -1.40 -1.91
C ASN A 390 2.52 -0.19 -2.31
N LYS A 391 2.65 0.92 -1.59
CA LYS A 391 1.86 2.16 -1.76
C LYS A 391 0.34 2.04 -1.45
N VAL A 392 -0.14 0.88 -1.01
CA VAL A 392 -1.56 0.65 -0.63
C VAL A 392 -1.77 0.88 0.88
N PRO A 393 -2.75 1.70 1.30
CA PRO A 393 -3.09 1.89 2.71
C PRO A 393 -3.69 0.64 3.38
N LEU A 394 -3.25 0.34 4.60
CA LEU A 394 -3.80 -0.72 5.44
C LEU A 394 -4.64 -0.13 6.57
N LEU A 395 -5.98 -0.27 6.51
CA LEU A 395 -6.89 0.32 7.51
C LEU A 395 -7.24 -0.61 8.68
N TYR A 396 -7.32 -1.92 8.45
CA TYR A 396 -7.82 -2.91 9.42
C TYR A 396 -6.71 -3.76 10.07
N LYS A 397 -7.05 -4.52 11.12
CA LYS A 397 -6.14 -5.46 11.82
C LYS A 397 -4.81 -4.85 12.31
N LYS A 398 -4.83 -3.61 12.82
CA LYS A 398 -3.64 -2.90 13.35
C LYS A 398 -2.85 -3.75 14.36
N SER A 399 -3.52 -4.36 15.33
CA SER A 399 -2.86 -5.13 16.41
C SER A 399 -2.03 -6.33 15.94
N ALA A 400 -2.38 -6.93 14.81
CA ALA A 400 -1.70 -8.08 14.22
C ALA A 400 -0.56 -7.67 13.27
N CYS A 401 -0.46 -6.39 12.91
CA CYS A 401 0.47 -5.90 11.91
C CYS A 401 1.88 -5.70 12.48
N VAL A 402 2.89 -6.12 11.71
CA VAL A 402 4.31 -5.94 12.06
C VAL A 402 4.69 -4.47 12.25
N THR A 403 4.03 -3.54 11.56
CA THR A 403 4.26 -2.08 11.68
C THR A 403 3.99 -1.60 13.11
N THR A 404 2.82 -1.95 13.67
CA THR A 404 2.42 -1.59 15.02
C THR A 404 3.38 -2.24 16.03
N LYS A 405 3.76 -3.49 15.79
CA LYS A 405 4.76 -4.18 16.61
C LYS A 405 6.15 -3.56 16.50
N ALA A 406 6.53 -3.00 15.37
CA ALA A 406 7.79 -2.27 15.22
C ALA A 406 7.77 -0.96 16.02
N ILE A 407 6.66 -0.22 15.98
CA ILE A 407 6.46 1.02 16.77
C ILE A 407 6.52 0.73 18.27
N GLU A 408 5.84 -0.32 18.73
CA GLU A 408 5.84 -0.75 20.14
C GLU A 408 7.25 -1.18 20.63
N ASN A 409 8.13 -1.60 19.72
CA ASN A 409 9.49 -2.03 20.05
C ASN A 409 10.52 -0.88 20.12
N VAL A 410 10.10 0.35 19.82
CA VAL A 410 10.94 1.55 19.90
C VAL A 410 10.78 2.22 21.27
N SER A 411 11.90 2.60 21.89
CA SER A 411 11.89 3.37 23.14
C SER A 411 11.80 4.88 22.84
N TRP A 412 10.58 5.37 22.64
CA TRP A 412 10.28 6.75 22.23
C TRP A 412 10.76 7.83 23.21
N ASN A 413 10.80 7.51 24.51
CA ASN A 413 11.36 8.41 25.52
C ASN A 413 12.80 8.87 25.20
N ARG A 414 13.60 8.03 24.52
CA ARG A 414 14.97 8.38 24.11
C ARG A 414 15.03 9.48 23.04
N TYR A 415 13.90 9.77 22.41
CA TYR A 415 13.72 10.75 21.36
C TYR A 415 12.87 11.95 21.82
N ASN A 416 12.75 12.17 23.13
CA ASN A 416 11.95 13.24 23.73
C ASN A 416 10.45 13.17 23.38
N ILE A 417 9.95 11.97 23.10
CA ILE A 417 8.54 11.70 22.86
C ILE A 417 8.04 10.88 24.05
N SER A 418 7.04 11.40 24.76
CA SER A 418 6.41 10.70 25.87
C SER A 418 5.79 9.39 25.40
N GLN A 419 5.73 8.38 26.25
CA GLN A 419 5.10 7.10 25.94
C GLN A 419 4.31 6.56 27.14
N THR A 420 3.15 5.97 26.85
CA THR A 420 2.34 5.22 27.82
C THR A 420 2.52 3.73 27.52
N GLY A 421 3.21 3.02 28.41
CA GLY A 421 3.69 1.66 28.14
C GLY A 421 4.69 1.67 26.97
N SER A 422 4.31 1.01 25.87
CA SER A 422 5.12 0.93 24.64
C SER A 422 4.64 1.87 23.53
N ARG A 423 3.59 2.68 23.76
CA ARG A 423 2.97 3.51 22.73
C ARG A 423 3.36 4.97 22.90
N PRO A 424 3.88 5.64 21.85
CA PRO A 424 4.17 7.06 21.91
C PRO A 424 2.89 7.89 22.09
N GLN A 425 3.07 9.08 22.66
CA GLN A 425 2.02 10.02 23.03
C GLN A 425 2.32 11.39 22.42
N GLY A 426 1.28 12.20 22.25
CA GLY A 426 1.37 13.53 21.65
C GLY A 426 0.79 13.61 20.23
N PRO A 427 0.83 14.80 19.62
CA PRO A 427 0.30 15.08 18.29
C PRO A 427 1.23 14.50 17.21
N LEU A 428 1.30 13.17 17.12
CA LEU A 428 2.24 12.42 16.30
C LEU A 428 1.51 11.53 15.30
N TYR A 429 1.85 11.69 14.02
CA TYR A 429 1.57 10.71 12.97
C TYR A 429 2.85 9.92 12.64
N ILE A 430 2.72 8.61 12.57
CA ILE A 430 3.79 7.69 12.17
C ILE A 430 3.34 6.96 10.91
N SER A 431 4.01 7.23 9.80
CA SER A 431 3.86 6.54 8.52
C SER A 431 4.94 5.48 8.38
N ILE A 432 4.54 4.25 8.04
CA ILE A 432 5.46 3.15 7.73
C ILE A 432 5.02 2.51 6.41
N HIS A 433 5.93 2.47 5.46
CA HIS A 433 5.74 1.84 4.15
C HIS A 433 6.73 0.69 3.98
N ILE A 434 6.22 -0.46 3.53
CA ILE A 434 7.03 -1.57 3.01
C ILE A 434 6.78 -1.73 1.51
N ALA A 435 7.83 -1.62 0.73
CA ALA A 435 7.88 -1.90 -0.70
C ALA A 435 8.53 -3.27 -0.91
N SER A 436 7.86 -4.19 -1.61
CA SER A 436 8.38 -5.54 -1.88
C SER A 436 7.73 -6.15 -3.12
N VAL A 437 8.43 -7.05 -3.80
CA VAL A 437 7.86 -7.85 -4.91
C VAL A 437 6.75 -8.78 -4.43
N TRP A 438 6.89 -9.28 -3.21
CA TRP A 438 5.91 -10.07 -2.50
C TRP A 438 5.79 -9.49 -1.10
N VAL A 439 4.59 -9.20 -0.62
CA VAL A 439 4.39 -8.68 0.75
C VAL A 439 3.78 -9.82 1.56
N PRO A 440 4.34 -10.17 2.73
CA PRO A 440 3.82 -11.29 3.48
C PRO A 440 2.61 -10.85 4.28
N PHE A 441 1.41 -10.96 3.70
CA PHE A 441 0.16 -10.64 4.39
C PHE A 441 -0.27 -11.77 5.33
N THR A 442 -0.97 -11.44 6.42
CA THR A 442 -1.53 -12.44 7.36
C THR A 442 -2.78 -13.15 6.84
N SER A 443 -3.42 -12.59 5.82
CA SER A 443 -4.65 -13.10 5.20
C SER A 443 -4.79 -12.57 3.77
N GLU A 444 -5.66 -13.20 2.99
CA GLU A 444 -5.97 -12.91 1.58
C GLU A 444 -6.53 -11.49 1.38
N GLY A 445 -7.25 -10.94 2.37
CA GLY A 445 -7.73 -9.56 2.35
C GLY A 445 -6.65 -8.47 2.48
N LYS A 446 -5.36 -8.84 2.63
CA LYS A 446 -4.20 -7.93 2.65
C LYS A 446 -4.31 -6.77 3.65
N GLU A 447 -4.72 -7.04 4.88
CA GLU A 447 -5.01 -5.99 5.88
C GLU A 447 -3.86 -5.73 6.86
N ALA A 448 -2.98 -6.72 7.03
CA ALA A 448 -1.87 -6.67 7.95
C ALA A 448 -0.68 -7.44 7.37
N VAL A 449 0.51 -6.90 7.58
CA VAL A 449 1.78 -7.54 7.22
C VAL A 449 2.22 -8.42 8.38
N ALA A 450 2.58 -9.65 8.06
CA ALA A 450 2.98 -10.69 8.99
C ALA A 450 4.29 -10.34 9.71
N ASN A 451 4.41 -10.83 10.94
CA ASN A 451 5.48 -10.48 11.86
C ASN A 451 6.75 -11.31 11.66
N TYR A 452 7.45 -11.08 10.55
CA TYR A 452 8.77 -11.67 10.30
C TYR A 452 9.89 -10.84 10.95
N ASP A 453 10.84 -11.53 11.57
CA ASP A 453 11.97 -10.92 12.28
C ASP A 453 12.82 -9.96 11.43
N PRO A 454 13.24 -10.31 10.20
CA PRO A 454 13.99 -9.40 9.34
C PRO A 454 13.23 -8.10 9.05
N ILE A 455 11.94 -8.20 8.72
CA ILE A 455 11.07 -7.05 8.42
C ILE A 455 10.89 -6.17 9.67
N ARG A 456 10.56 -6.78 10.81
CA ARG A 456 10.37 -6.05 12.08
C ARG A 456 11.62 -5.32 12.52
N LYS A 457 12.79 -5.94 12.39
CA LYS A 457 14.09 -5.34 12.74
C LYS A 457 14.37 -4.13 11.84
N GLU A 458 14.17 -4.24 10.53
CA GLU A 458 14.43 -3.13 9.60
C GLU A 458 13.46 -1.96 9.83
N MET A 459 12.16 -2.23 10.04
CA MET A 459 11.18 -1.20 10.42
C MET A 459 11.55 -0.48 11.71
N LYS A 460 12.02 -1.21 12.72
CA LYS A 460 12.50 -0.61 13.96
C LYS A 460 13.71 0.30 13.72
N LEU A 461 14.67 -0.12 12.89
CA LEU A 461 15.85 0.70 12.58
C LEU A 461 15.45 2.00 11.85
N ALA A 462 14.53 1.92 10.89
CA ALA A 462 13.98 3.07 10.19
C ALA A 462 13.29 4.05 11.16
N LEU A 463 12.44 3.55 12.05
CA LEU A 463 11.77 4.35 13.08
C LEU A 463 12.75 5.03 14.04
N GLN A 464 13.82 4.33 14.43
CA GLN A 464 14.87 4.91 15.29
C GLN A 464 15.62 6.04 14.57
N GLU A 465 15.89 5.89 13.28
CA GLU A 465 16.55 6.90 12.47
C GLU A 465 15.69 8.16 12.34
N ALA A 466 14.40 8.01 12.00
CA ALA A 466 13.44 9.12 11.95
C ALA A 466 13.23 9.74 13.34
N GLY A 467 13.13 8.91 14.38
CA GLY A 467 13.00 9.34 15.77
C GLY A 467 14.17 10.20 16.25
N ARG A 468 15.40 9.93 15.81
CA ARG A 468 16.56 10.81 16.10
C ARG A 468 16.41 12.20 15.46
N LYS A 469 15.87 12.29 14.24
CA LYS A 469 15.64 13.57 13.54
C LYS A 469 14.57 14.38 14.29
N LEU A 470 13.40 13.78 14.57
CA LEU A 470 12.31 14.41 15.33
C LEU A 470 12.74 14.77 16.77
N GLY A 471 13.46 13.90 17.47
CA GLY A 471 13.90 14.18 18.83
C GLY A 471 14.86 15.36 18.95
N LYS A 472 15.67 15.65 17.91
CA LYS A 472 16.49 16.87 17.84
C LYS A 472 15.61 18.11 17.71
N TYR A 473 14.55 18.04 16.90
CA TYR A 473 13.58 19.13 16.75
C TYR A 473 12.88 19.43 18.07
N LEU A 474 12.30 18.43 18.73
CA LEU A 474 11.59 18.59 19.99
C LEU A 474 12.47 19.17 21.09
N LYS A 475 13.73 18.73 21.18
CA LYS A 475 14.69 19.28 22.14
C LYS A 475 15.02 20.76 21.87
N ARG A 476 15.10 21.17 20.60
CA ARG A 476 15.29 22.59 20.25
C ARG A 476 14.06 23.40 20.62
N LYS A 477 12.87 22.89 20.33
CA LYS A 477 11.60 23.52 20.69
C LYS A 477 11.46 23.73 22.20
N GLU A 478 11.67 22.69 22.98
CA GLU A 478 11.63 22.75 24.44
C GLU A 478 12.64 23.79 25.00
N ARG A 479 13.86 23.83 24.45
CA ARG A 479 14.86 24.84 24.83
C ARG A 479 14.41 26.27 24.54
N LYS A 480 13.78 26.50 23.38
CA LYS A 480 13.21 27.81 23.01
C LYS A 480 12.11 28.22 23.97
N GLU A 481 11.17 27.32 24.27
CA GLU A 481 10.08 27.57 25.22
C GLU A 481 10.60 27.89 26.63
N VAL A 482 11.61 27.17 27.11
CA VAL A 482 12.24 27.43 28.41
C VAL A 482 12.94 28.79 28.42
N GLN A 483 13.67 29.15 27.36
CA GLN A 483 14.30 30.47 27.27
C GLN A 483 13.27 31.59 27.19
N GLU A 484 12.21 31.43 26.40
CA GLU A 484 11.13 32.42 26.34
C GLU A 484 10.43 32.61 27.69
N LYS A 485 10.17 31.51 28.41
CA LYS A 485 9.56 31.58 29.74
C LYS A 485 10.46 32.30 30.73
N LYS A 486 11.77 32.01 30.73
CA LYS A 486 12.76 32.72 31.54
C LYS A 486 12.83 34.19 31.17
N ARG A 487 12.86 34.52 29.88
CA ARG A 487 12.84 35.90 29.37
C ARG A 487 11.62 36.64 29.91
N ARG A 488 10.41 36.09 29.73
CA ARG A 488 9.16 36.71 30.22
C ARG A 488 9.18 36.92 31.75
N GLN A 489 9.65 35.93 32.51
CA GLN A 489 9.76 36.03 33.97
C GLN A 489 10.77 37.10 34.40
N LEU A 490 11.96 37.13 33.81
CA LEU A 490 13.00 38.11 34.13
C LEU A 490 12.60 39.53 33.70
N THR A 491 11.91 39.70 32.56
CA THR A 491 11.32 40.98 32.16
C THR A 491 10.29 41.46 33.17
N SER A 492 9.42 40.58 33.70
CA SER A 492 8.49 40.98 34.75
C SER A 492 9.18 41.36 36.07
N TYR A 493 10.30 40.72 36.40
CA TYR A 493 11.10 41.11 37.57
C TYR A 493 11.84 42.43 37.34
N ALA A 494 12.26 42.73 36.11
CA ALA A 494 12.90 44.00 35.77
C ALA A 494 12.00 45.20 36.11
N GLN A 495 10.69 45.08 35.85
CA GLN A 495 9.69 46.10 36.20
C GLN A 495 9.62 46.37 37.71
N GLU A 496 9.75 45.34 38.55
CA GLU A 496 9.73 45.50 40.01
C GLU A 496 11.10 45.91 40.57
N MET A 497 12.19 45.41 39.96
CA MET A 497 13.57 45.67 40.40
C MET A 497 14.06 47.07 40.03
N GLY A 498 13.64 47.63 38.90
CA GLY A 498 14.07 48.96 38.44
C GLY A 498 13.85 50.06 39.50
N PRO A 499 12.62 50.23 40.03
CA PRO A 499 12.33 51.16 41.11
C PRO A 499 13.08 50.85 42.41
N ALA A 500 13.16 49.57 42.81
CA ALA A 500 13.82 49.17 44.05
C ALA A 500 15.34 49.40 44.02
N ILE A 501 15.99 49.16 42.88
CA ILE A 501 17.42 49.40 42.69
C ILE A 501 17.70 50.91 42.61
N ALA A 502 16.84 51.69 41.95
CA ALA A 502 16.95 53.15 41.91
C ALA A 502 16.82 53.76 43.32
N GLU A 503 15.90 53.24 44.15
CA GLU A 503 15.73 53.67 45.54
C GLU A 503 16.95 53.32 46.41
N LEU A 504 17.49 52.10 46.29
CA LEU A 504 18.69 51.66 47.03
C LEU A 504 19.96 52.40 46.62
N ALA A 505 20.11 52.74 45.33
CA ALA A 505 21.29 53.42 44.80
C ALA A 505 21.33 54.92 45.13
N GLY A 506 20.22 55.51 45.59
CA GLY A 506 20.13 56.92 45.99
C GLY A 506 20.18 57.95 44.85
N GLU A 507 20.72 57.58 43.68
CA GLU A 507 20.74 58.39 42.47
C GLU A 507 20.60 57.47 41.23
N GLY A 508 19.40 57.37 40.66
CA GLY A 508 19.15 56.60 39.44
C GLY A 508 17.75 56.85 38.90
N ASN A 509 17.59 56.87 37.57
CA ASN A 509 16.26 56.91 36.95
C ASN A 509 15.74 55.46 36.87
N PRO A 510 14.63 55.10 37.55
CA PRO A 510 14.03 53.76 37.52
C PRO A 510 13.86 53.21 36.10
N ASP A 511 13.38 54.04 35.17
CA ASP A 511 13.09 53.62 33.80
C ASP A 511 14.37 53.21 33.04
N LYS A 512 15.48 53.92 33.27
CA LYS A 512 16.78 53.59 32.64
C LYS A 512 17.37 52.29 33.18
N ILE A 513 17.16 52.01 34.46
CA ILE A 513 17.67 50.78 35.10
C ILE A 513 16.81 49.60 34.64
N GLU A 514 15.50 49.78 34.53
CA GLU A 514 14.61 48.80 33.93
C GLU A 514 15.02 48.49 32.48
N ASP A 515 15.20 49.50 31.63
CA ASP A 515 15.62 49.34 30.24
C ASP A 515 16.96 48.58 30.12
N GLN A 516 17.92 48.88 30.99
CA GLN A 516 19.22 48.18 31.03
C GLN A 516 19.08 46.70 31.41
N ILE A 517 18.24 46.38 32.41
CA ILE A 517 17.98 44.99 32.81
C ILE A 517 17.25 44.25 31.70
N GLN A 518 16.26 44.89 31.05
CA GLN A 518 15.55 44.30 29.92
C GLN A 518 16.49 44.02 28.74
N GLN A 519 17.41 44.94 28.45
CA GLN A 519 18.41 44.77 27.40
C GLN A 519 19.36 43.60 27.70
N MET A 520 19.86 43.48 28.93
CA MET A 520 20.69 42.34 29.35
C MET A 520 19.93 41.00 29.23
N VAL A 521 18.68 40.96 29.66
CA VAL A 521 17.83 39.76 29.54
C VAL A 521 17.58 39.40 28.07
N GLN A 522 17.46 40.39 27.18
CA GLN A 522 17.26 40.18 25.75
C GLN A 522 18.53 39.65 25.05
N GLU A 523 19.71 40.10 25.47
CA GLU A 523 21.01 39.62 24.97
C GLU A 523 21.32 38.19 25.44
N ASP A 524 21.08 37.88 26.71
CA ASP A 524 21.40 36.58 27.31
C ASP A 524 20.39 35.46 26.95
N TYR A 525 19.15 35.82 26.61
CA TYR A 525 18.05 34.88 26.35
C TYR A 525 17.37 35.10 24.99
N ASN A 526 18.17 35.21 23.92
CA ASN A 526 17.65 35.33 22.55
C ASN A 526 17.23 33.96 21.96
N PRO A 527 15.93 33.68 21.78
CA PRO A 527 15.44 32.40 21.25
C PRO A 527 15.76 32.18 19.75
N GLU A 528 16.14 33.22 19.01
CA GLU A 528 16.49 33.13 17.59
C GLU A 528 17.91 32.59 17.35
N GLN A 529 18.76 32.54 18.38
CA GLN A 529 20.13 32.02 18.30
C GLN A 529 20.24 30.50 18.54
N LEU A 530 19.11 29.79 18.75
CA LEU A 530 19.03 28.35 19.02
C LEU A 530 18.28 27.56 17.93
#